data_AF-A0A7J6VDT5-F1
#
_entry.id   AF-A0A7J6VDT5-F1
#
_cell.length_a   1.000
_cell.length_b   1.000
_cell.length_c   1.000
_cell.angle_alpha   90.00
_cell.angle_beta   90.00
_cell.angle_gamma   90.00
#
_symmetry.space_group_name_H-M   'P 1'
#
loop_
_entity.id
_entity.type
_entity.pdbx_description
1 polymer ?
#
loop_
_entity_poly.entity_id
_entity_poly.type
_entity_poly.pdbx_seq_one_letter_code
_entity_poly.pdbx_strand_id
1 'polypeptide(L)'
;MVIKDDNDKRELFLKIGLDEKTAKNTVANNKVTNNLIAVINEAGVIDGCDKTIGNLLYTVATKYPANALIHRPALLEYIVSLKIKTPAQLEAALLFLGRIASEKLEMKDFEVACGVGVEVSTEEIELSVSNVFEEKKDTILAQRYRTNVGDLFAQLRKLHPWADPKIVKKVIDEKLYGFLGERTAADDEKPLKKKKEKPAKEEAQASVVETPTSTPEEENPFAIFPQPEENYKVHTEIFFSDGPVLRVCNTREMLEKHLKATGGTVFTRFPPEPNGYLHIGHAKAMFINFGLAKERDGCCYLRYDDTNPEAEKKEYIDHIEEIVEWMGWTPFKITYTSNYFQDLYDLAVELIQRGHAYVDHQVIILN
;
A
#
# COMPACT_ATOMS: atom_id res chain seq x y z
N MET A 1 22.73 32.79 2.93
CA MET A 1 23.59 32.22 3.99
C MET A 1 24.53 31.23 3.32
N VAL A 2 25.85 31.37 3.42
CA VAL A 2 26.79 30.45 2.73
C VAL A 2 27.01 29.24 3.64
N ILE A 3 26.30 28.15 3.36
CA ILE A 3 26.44 26.87 4.07
C ILE A 3 27.73 26.21 3.58
N LYS A 4 28.75 26.17 4.44
CA LYS A 4 30.10 25.68 4.07
C LYS A 4 30.35 24.23 4.46
N ASP A 5 29.71 23.74 5.52
CA ASP A 5 29.88 22.37 6.02
C ASP A 5 28.91 21.40 5.30
N ASP A 6 29.39 20.22 4.96
CA ASP A 6 28.60 19.15 4.35
C ASP A 6 27.57 18.58 5.33
N ASN A 7 27.84 18.64 6.64
CA ASN A 7 26.86 18.30 7.67
C ASN A 7 25.69 19.28 7.70
N ASP A 8 25.95 20.58 7.60
CA ASP A 8 24.90 21.62 7.57
C ASP A 8 24.03 21.50 6.31
N LYS A 9 24.63 21.16 5.16
CA LYS A 9 23.88 20.92 3.90
C LYS A 9 22.98 19.70 4.02
N ARG A 10 23.49 18.63 4.62
CA ARG A 10 22.71 17.41 4.88
C ARG A 10 21.54 17.70 5.81
N GLU A 11 21.76 18.45 6.89
CA GLU A 11 20.69 18.82 7.82
C GLU A 11 19.61 19.67 7.13
N LEU A 12 20.01 20.61 6.26
CA LEU A 12 19.07 21.38 5.45
C LEU A 12 18.22 20.48 4.53
N PHE A 13 18.83 19.48 3.89
CA PHE A 13 18.13 18.55 3.01
C PHE A 13 17.17 17.62 3.76
N LEU A 14 17.53 17.22 4.98
CA LEU A 14 16.62 16.47 5.86
C LEU A 14 15.45 17.34 6.32
N LYS A 15 15.67 18.65 6.60
CA LYS A 15 14.61 19.60 7.01
C LYS A 15 13.53 19.83 5.95
N ILE A 16 13.87 19.70 4.67
CA ILE A 16 12.88 19.74 3.58
C ILE A 16 12.23 18.37 3.33
N GLY A 17 12.54 17.34 4.13
CA GLY A 17 11.88 16.04 4.08
C GLY A 17 12.49 15.03 3.11
N LEU A 18 13.73 15.23 2.63
CA LEU A 18 14.45 14.19 1.88
C LEU A 18 14.86 13.05 2.82
N ASP A 19 14.83 11.82 2.31
CA ASP A 19 15.30 10.67 3.06
C ASP A 19 16.83 10.71 3.23
N GLU A 20 17.31 10.00 4.24
CA GLU A 20 18.72 9.97 4.65
C GLU A 20 19.67 9.54 3.52
N LYS A 21 19.24 8.59 2.68
CA LYS A 21 20.04 8.08 1.55
C LYS A 21 20.13 9.14 0.44
N THR A 22 19.01 9.77 0.10
CA THR A 22 18.95 10.84 -0.92
C THR A 22 19.70 12.08 -0.47
N ALA A 23 19.58 12.51 0.78
CA ALA A 23 20.31 13.66 1.33
C ALA A 23 21.83 13.46 1.23
N LYS A 24 22.34 12.29 1.67
CA LYS A 24 23.77 11.93 1.55
C LYS A 24 24.25 11.92 0.11
N ASN A 25 23.51 11.27 -0.78
CA ASN A 25 23.86 11.20 -2.20
C ASN A 25 23.85 12.59 -2.86
N THR A 26 22.94 13.47 -2.43
CA THR A 26 22.85 14.84 -2.94
C THR A 26 24.08 15.64 -2.55
N VAL A 27 24.49 15.60 -1.27
CA VAL A 27 25.69 16.30 -0.76
C VAL A 27 26.96 15.85 -1.50
N ALA A 28 27.04 14.57 -1.88
CA ALA A 28 28.16 14.07 -2.68
C ALA A 28 28.22 14.64 -4.11
N ASN A 29 27.11 15.18 -4.63
CA ASN A 29 27.05 15.80 -5.96
C ASN A 29 26.99 17.33 -5.84
N ASN A 30 28.16 17.98 -5.99
CA ASN A 30 28.31 19.43 -5.88
C ASN A 30 27.35 20.22 -6.78
N LYS A 31 27.06 19.76 -7.99
CA LYS A 31 26.16 20.45 -8.92
C LYS A 31 24.72 20.42 -8.42
N VAL A 32 24.23 19.23 -8.06
CA VAL A 32 22.86 19.05 -7.55
C VAL A 32 22.70 19.73 -6.19
N THR A 33 23.71 19.64 -5.32
CA THR A 33 23.76 20.35 -4.04
C THR A 33 23.56 21.85 -4.21
N ASN A 34 24.34 22.50 -5.09
CA ASN A 34 24.24 23.93 -5.31
C ASN A 34 22.89 24.33 -5.91
N ASN A 35 22.37 23.54 -6.84
CA ASN A 35 21.05 23.77 -7.43
C ASN A 35 19.93 23.64 -6.38
N LEU A 36 20.00 22.61 -5.54
CA LEU A 36 18.99 22.37 -4.51
C LEU A 36 19.00 23.46 -3.45
N ILE A 37 20.18 23.90 -3.01
CA ILE A 37 20.30 25.04 -2.09
C ILE A 37 19.71 26.31 -2.71
N ALA A 38 19.95 26.58 -4.00
CA ALA A 38 19.36 27.72 -4.68
C ALA A 38 17.82 27.62 -4.72
N VAL A 39 17.29 26.44 -5.04
CA VAL A 39 15.84 26.16 -5.06
C VAL A 39 15.21 26.33 -3.68
N ILE A 40 15.84 25.84 -2.62
CA ILE A 40 15.34 25.97 -1.23
C ILE A 40 15.28 27.44 -0.81
N ASN A 41 16.32 28.21 -1.12
CA ASN A 41 16.36 29.64 -0.80
C ASN A 41 15.30 30.42 -1.59
N GLU A 42 15.13 30.13 -2.89
CA GLU A 42 14.13 30.79 -3.73
C GLU A 42 12.69 30.43 -3.32
N ALA A 43 12.46 29.20 -2.88
CA ALA A 43 11.17 28.75 -2.36
C ALA A 43 10.86 29.28 -0.95
N GLY A 44 11.86 29.83 -0.24
CA GLY A 44 11.68 30.36 1.12
C GLY A 44 11.45 29.29 2.19
N VAL A 45 11.85 28.04 1.96
CA VAL A 45 11.60 26.88 2.85
C VAL A 45 12.82 26.45 3.65
N ILE A 46 13.70 27.40 3.98
CA ILE A 46 14.96 27.14 4.70
C ILE A 46 14.69 26.54 6.10
N ASP A 47 13.59 26.95 6.72
CA ASP A 47 13.15 26.48 8.04
C ASP A 47 12.45 25.11 7.99
N GLY A 48 12.30 24.53 6.79
CA GLY A 48 11.71 23.21 6.55
C GLY A 48 10.40 23.26 5.76
N CYS A 49 10.00 22.10 5.23
CA CYS A 49 8.72 21.91 4.56
C CYS A 49 8.27 20.45 4.61
N ASP A 50 7.03 20.19 4.19
CA ASP A 50 6.52 18.83 4.06
C ASP A 50 7.35 17.99 3.06
N LYS A 51 7.46 16.69 3.31
CA LYS A 51 8.18 15.73 2.46
C LYS A 51 7.69 15.73 1.02
N THR A 52 6.40 15.93 0.77
CA THR A 52 5.85 16.03 -0.59
C THR A 52 6.41 17.23 -1.34
N ILE A 53 6.41 18.41 -0.69
CA ILE A 53 7.01 19.64 -1.22
C ILE A 53 8.52 19.43 -1.46
N GLY A 54 9.23 18.87 -0.49
CA GLY A 54 10.66 18.58 -0.60
C GLY A 54 11.04 17.73 -1.81
N ASN A 55 10.28 16.65 -2.05
CA ASN A 55 10.51 15.78 -3.20
C ASN A 55 10.27 16.49 -4.54
N LEU A 56 9.28 17.38 -4.61
CA LEU A 56 9.04 18.21 -5.80
C LEU A 56 10.17 19.24 -5.99
N LEU A 57 10.63 19.89 -4.93
CA LEU A 57 11.78 20.81 -4.97
C LEU A 57 13.07 20.10 -5.40
N TYR A 58 13.29 18.87 -4.94
CA TYR A 58 14.41 18.05 -5.39
C TYR A 58 14.33 17.70 -6.88
N THR A 59 13.13 17.41 -7.37
CA THR A 59 12.89 17.18 -8.80
C THR A 59 13.16 18.46 -9.62
N VAL A 60 12.77 19.63 -9.11
CA VAL A 60 13.12 20.91 -9.72
C VAL A 60 14.64 21.10 -9.76
N ALA A 61 15.35 20.87 -8.66
CA ALA A 61 16.81 21.04 -8.60
C ALA A 61 17.58 20.17 -9.61
N THR A 62 17.01 19.00 -9.97
CA THR A 62 17.65 18.01 -10.83
C THR A 62 17.23 18.10 -12.29
N LYS A 63 15.98 18.45 -12.59
CA LYS A 63 15.40 18.38 -13.94
C LYS A 63 14.99 19.72 -14.55
N TYR A 64 15.14 20.83 -13.82
CA TYR A 64 14.64 22.11 -14.32
C TYR A 64 15.35 22.56 -15.62
N PRO A 65 14.58 23.00 -16.64
CA PRO A 65 15.11 23.40 -17.94
C PRO A 65 16.00 24.64 -17.83
N ALA A 66 17.26 24.52 -18.25
CA ALA A 66 18.27 25.58 -18.14
C ALA A 66 17.93 26.85 -18.96
N ASN A 67 17.15 26.70 -20.03
CA ASN A 67 16.70 27.81 -20.90
C ASN A 67 15.52 28.61 -20.32
N ALA A 68 14.95 28.18 -19.18
CA ALA A 68 13.76 28.79 -18.59
C ALA A 68 13.94 29.21 -17.11
N LEU A 69 15.18 29.45 -16.68
CA LEU A 69 15.50 29.76 -15.27
C LEU A 69 14.77 31.00 -14.73
N ILE A 70 14.39 31.95 -15.59
CA ILE A 70 13.63 33.15 -15.22
C ILE A 70 12.26 32.82 -14.60
N HIS A 71 11.66 31.67 -14.94
CA HIS A 71 10.35 31.25 -14.44
C HIS A 71 10.41 30.38 -13.19
N ARG A 72 11.61 30.01 -12.72
CA ARG A 72 11.77 29.09 -11.59
C ARG A 72 11.08 29.61 -10.33
N PRO A 73 11.22 30.90 -9.94
CA PRO A 73 10.52 31.41 -8.76
C PRO A 73 9.00 31.26 -8.82
N ALA A 74 8.40 31.48 -10.00
CA ALA A 74 6.96 31.32 -10.18
C ALA A 74 6.53 29.85 -10.01
N LEU A 75 7.29 28.89 -10.56
CA LEU A 75 7.01 27.46 -10.35
C LEU A 75 7.11 27.08 -8.87
N LEU A 76 8.11 27.60 -8.15
CA LEU A 76 8.30 27.31 -6.73
C LEU A 76 7.14 27.81 -5.88
N GLU A 77 6.58 28.98 -6.18
CA GLU A 77 5.38 29.50 -5.52
C GLU A 77 4.18 28.54 -5.69
N TYR A 78 4.00 27.95 -6.88
CA TYR A 78 2.94 26.97 -7.14
C TYR A 78 3.13 25.66 -6.36
N ILE A 79 4.38 25.24 -6.13
CA ILE A 79 4.68 24.06 -5.32
C ILE A 79 4.43 24.34 -3.83
N VAL A 80 4.93 25.47 -3.31
CA VAL A 80 4.78 25.84 -1.90
C VAL A 80 3.32 26.14 -1.55
N SER A 81 2.56 26.74 -2.46
CA SER A 81 1.11 26.98 -2.29
C SER A 81 0.23 25.74 -2.54
N LEU A 82 0.83 24.56 -2.75
CA LEU A 82 0.13 23.30 -3.02
C LEU A 82 -0.79 23.33 -4.25
N LYS A 83 -0.52 24.20 -5.23
CA LYS A 83 -1.23 24.19 -6.52
C LYS A 83 -0.71 23.10 -7.45
N ILE A 84 0.60 22.83 -7.40
CA ILE A 84 1.25 21.67 -8.03
C ILE A 84 1.56 20.67 -6.93
N LYS A 85 0.80 19.58 -6.90
CA LYS A 85 0.83 18.57 -5.84
C LYS A 85 1.48 17.26 -6.29
N THR A 86 1.42 16.95 -7.59
CA THR A 86 1.85 15.64 -8.10
C THR A 86 3.09 15.74 -9.00
N PRO A 87 3.89 14.67 -9.10
CA PRO A 87 5.01 14.60 -10.04
C PRO A 87 4.58 14.78 -11.50
N ALA A 88 3.36 14.38 -11.87
CA ALA A 88 2.83 14.54 -13.22
C ALA A 88 2.59 16.01 -13.57
N GLN A 89 1.98 16.77 -12.65
CA GLN A 89 1.79 18.22 -12.79
C GLN A 89 3.14 18.94 -12.88
N LEU A 90 4.13 18.53 -12.07
CA LEU A 90 5.46 19.11 -12.13
C LEU A 90 6.16 18.82 -13.46
N GLU A 91 6.16 17.58 -13.95
CA GLU A 91 6.75 17.25 -15.26
C GLU A 91 6.10 18.03 -16.41
N ALA A 92 4.77 18.20 -16.39
CA ALA A 92 4.08 19.04 -17.35
C ALA A 92 4.50 20.52 -17.26
N ALA A 93 4.66 21.04 -16.04
CA ALA A 93 5.15 22.39 -15.82
C ALA A 93 6.57 22.57 -16.37
N LEU A 94 7.49 21.63 -16.11
CA LEU A 94 8.85 21.67 -16.66
C LEU A 94 8.86 21.63 -18.19
N LEU A 95 8.00 20.81 -18.80
CA LEU A 95 7.85 20.75 -20.26
C LEU A 95 7.30 22.06 -20.85
N PHE A 96 6.30 22.66 -20.21
CA PHE A 96 5.75 23.94 -20.65
C PHE A 96 6.79 25.05 -20.55
N LEU A 97 7.45 25.16 -19.40
CA LEU A 97 8.50 26.16 -19.14
C LEU A 97 9.68 25.99 -20.11
N GLY A 98 10.08 24.75 -20.39
CA GLY A 98 11.14 24.45 -21.35
C GLY A 98 10.79 24.88 -22.79
N ARG A 99 9.50 24.90 -23.17
CA ARG A 99 9.03 25.34 -24.49
C ARG A 99 9.02 26.86 -24.63
N ILE A 100 8.52 27.58 -23.62
CA ILE A 100 8.50 29.04 -23.62
C ILE A 100 9.89 29.65 -23.40
N ALA A 101 10.81 28.89 -22.78
CA ALA A 101 12.17 29.32 -22.49
C ALA A 101 12.23 30.64 -21.70
N SER A 102 12.56 31.75 -22.35
CA SER A 102 12.67 33.09 -21.74
C SER A 102 11.52 34.03 -22.12
N GLU A 103 10.51 33.53 -22.83
CA GLU A 103 9.33 34.31 -23.21
C GLU A 103 8.41 34.59 -22.00
N LYS A 104 7.45 35.49 -22.17
CA LYS A 104 6.55 35.86 -21.07
C LYS A 104 5.66 34.67 -20.66
N LEU A 105 5.62 34.38 -19.36
CA LEU A 105 4.75 33.35 -18.80
C LEU A 105 3.31 33.85 -18.69
N GLU A 106 2.43 33.36 -19.55
CA GLU A 106 0.99 33.59 -19.44
C GLU A 106 0.38 32.59 -18.43
N MET A 107 -0.04 33.11 -17.27
CA MET A 107 -0.41 32.30 -16.10
C MET A 107 -1.57 31.34 -16.37
N LYS A 108 -2.55 31.75 -17.19
CA LYS A 108 -3.71 30.91 -17.53
C LYS A 108 -3.30 29.70 -18.36
N ASP A 109 -2.46 29.92 -19.36
CA ASP A 109 -1.99 28.85 -20.24
C ASP A 109 -1.11 27.86 -19.46
N PHE A 110 -0.31 28.38 -18.53
CA PHE A 110 0.48 27.58 -17.61
C PHE A 110 -0.39 26.73 -16.67
N GLU A 111 -1.39 27.32 -16.00
CA GLU A 111 -2.28 26.59 -15.09
C GLU A 111 -3.04 25.47 -15.81
N VAL A 112 -3.54 25.74 -17.02
CA VAL A 112 -4.21 24.73 -17.86
C VAL A 112 -3.24 23.63 -18.28
N ALA A 113 -2.04 23.98 -18.73
CA ALA A 113 -1.03 23.00 -19.17
C ALA A 113 -0.56 22.09 -18.03
N CYS A 114 -0.58 22.59 -16.79
CA CYS A 114 -0.13 21.85 -15.61
C CYS A 114 -1.26 21.16 -14.85
N GLY A 115 -2.52 21.31 -15.28
CA GLY A 115 -3.67 20.75 -14.56
C GLY A 115 -3.86 21.34 -13.17
N VAL A 116 -3.54 22.62 -12.98
CA VAL A 116 -3.76 23.30 -11.70
C VAL A 116 -5.26 23.44 -11.46
N GLY A 117 -5.73 22.98 -10.30
CA GLY A 117 -7.15 22.98 -9.95
C GLY A 117 -7.97 21.87 -10.60
N VAL A 118 -7.33 20.96 -11.34
CA VAL A 118 -7.99 19.76 -11.86
C VAL A 118 -7.92 18.66 -10.80
N GLU A 119 -9.06 18.31 -10.23
CA GLU A 119 -9.21 17.13 -9.38
C GLU A 119 -10.02 16.08 -10.15
N VAL A 120 -9.38 14.96 -10.48
CA VAL A 120 -10.04 13.84 -11.14
C VAL A 120 -10.71 13.01 -10.06
N SER A 121 -12.04 12.89 -10.08
CA SER A 121 -12.78 12.11 -9.10
C SER A 121 -12.58 10.60 -9.32
N THR A 122 -12.78 9.82 -8.26
CA THR A 122 -12.77 8.35 -8.35
C THR A 122 -13.83 7.82 -9.30
N GLU A 123 -15.00 8.45 -9.32
CA GLU A 123 -16.13 8.11 -10.21
C GLU A 123 -15.76 8.28 -11.70
N GLU A 124 -15.05 9.36 -12.03
CA GLU A 124 -14.61 9.63 -13.41
C GLU A 124 -13.55 8.61 -13.86
N ILE A 125 -12.66 8.21 -12.95
CA ILE A 125 -11.68 7.13 -13.17
C ILE A 125 -12.41 5.81 -13.38
N GLU A 126 -13.36 5.45 -12.52
CA GLU A 126 -14.16 4.21 -12.62
C GLU A 126 -14.95 4.12 -13.91
N LEU A 127 -15.59 5.21 -14.33
CA LEU A 127 -16.30 5.28 -15.59
C LEU A 127 -15.35 5.06 -16.78
N SER A 128 -14.19 5.71 -16.76
CA SER A 128 -13.20 5.61 -17.83
C SER A 128 -12.55 4.23 -17.89
N VAL A 129 -12.25 3.63 -16.73
CA VAL A 129 -11.79 2.24 -16.65
C VAL A 129 -12.85 1.31 -17.20
N SER A 130 -14.11 1.48 -16.81
CA SER A 130 -15.22 0.65 -17.29
C SER A 130 -15.37 0.73 -18.82
N ASN A 131 -15.27 1.92 -19.41
CA ASN A 131 -15.33 2.11 -20.86
C ASN A 131 -14.16 1.40 -21.57
N VAL A 132 -12.93 1.56 -21.08
CA VAL A 132 -11.75 0.89 -21.65
C VAL A 132 -11.85 -0.64 -21.53
N PHE A 133 -12.46 -1.14 -20.46
CA PHE A 133 -12.68 -2.57 -20.26
C PHE A 133 -13.77 -3.11 -21.19
N GLU A 134 -14.84 -2.37 -21.43
CA GLU A 134 -15.89 -2.79 -22.36
C GLU A 134 -15.37 -2.82 -23.80
N GLU A 135 -14.55 -1.84 -24.20
CA GLU A 135 -13.86 -1.82 -25.51
C GLU A 135 -12.93 -3.01 -25.72
N LYS A 136 -12.26 -3.48 -24.65
CA LYS A 136 -11.27 -4.57 -24.73
C LYS A 136 -11.77 -5.90 -24.17
N LYS A 137 -13.07 -6.01 -23.89
CA LYS A 137 -13.70 -7.13 -23.17
C LYS A 137 -13.35 -8.49 -23.76
N ASP A 138 -13.48 -8.64 -25.08
CA ASP A 138 -13.19 -9.90 -25.77
C ASP A 138 -11.72 -10.32 -25.62
N THR A 139 -10.81 -9.33 -25.65
CA THR A 139 -9.38 -9.57 -25.47
C THR A 139 -9.05 -9.94 -24.03
N ILE A 140 -9.66 -9.24 -23.07
CA ILE A 140 -9.49 -9.48 -21.63
C ILE A 140 -9.99 -10.87 -21.25
N LEU A 141 -11.16 -11.28 -21.73
CA LEU A 141 -11.71 -12.62 -21.47
C LEU A 141 -10.85 -13.73 -22.11
N ALA A 142 -10.33 -13.50 -23.32
CA ALA A 142 -9.48 -14.47 -24.01
C ALA A 142 -8.09 -14.62 -23.38
N GLN A 143 -7.50 -13.52 -22.89
CA GLN A 143 -6.16 -13.50 -22.31
C GLN A 143 -6.15 -13.67 -20.79
N ARG A 144 -7.30 -13.45 -20.13
CA ARG A 144 -7.45 -13.41 -18.67
C ARG A 144 -6.38 -12.55 -18.02
N TYR A 145 -5.70 -13.05 -16.99
CA TYR A 145 -4.64 -12.33 -16.27
C TYR A 145 -3.34 -12.17 -17.07
N ARG A 146 -3.27 -12.71 -18.30
CA ARG A 146 -2.16 -12.42 -19.23
C ARG A 146 -2.36 -11.11 -20.00
N THR A 147 -3.50 -10.47 -19.85
CA THR A 147 -3.77 -9.15 -20.43
C THR A 147 -2.70 -8.17 -19.95
N ASN A 148 -2.15 -7.37 -20.87
CA ASN A 148 -1.15 -6.37 -20.52
C ASN A 148 -1.79 -5.21 -19.74
N VAL A 149 -1.77 -5.31 -18.41
CA VAL A 149 -2.26 -4.27 -17.49
C VAL A 149 -1.52 -2.94 -17.69
N GLY A 150 -0.24 -2.99 -18.10
CA GLY A 150 0.54 -1.81 -18.43
C GLY A 150 -0.04 -1.00 -19.60
N ASP A 151 -0.60 -1.67 -20.61
CA ASP A 151 -1.21 -1.00 -21.76
C ASP A 151 -2.56 -0.36 -21.37
N LEU A 152 -3.35 -1.03 -20.53
CA LEU A 152 -4.59 -0.48 -19.96
C LEU A 152 -4.29 0.78 -19.13
N PHE A 153 -3.28 0.68 -18.26
CA PHE A 153 -2.82 1.79 -17.45
C PHE A 153 -2.30 2.96 -18.31
N ALA A 154 -1.53 2.68 -19.35
CA ALA A 154 -1.02 3.70 -20.26
C ALA A 154 -2.13 4.43 -21.03
N GLN A 155 -3.20 3.71 -21.44
CA GLN A 155 -4.36 4.31 -22.09
C GLN A 155 -5.13 5.22 -21.13
N LEU A 156 -5.34 4.77 -19.89
CA LEU A 156 -6.04 5.55 -18.86
C LEU A 156 -5.24 6.78 -18.43
N ARG A 157 -3.92 6.70 -18.38
CA ARG A 157 -3.04 7.85 -18.12
C ARG A 157 -3.11 8.92 -19.23
N LYS A 158 -3.48 8.56 -20.46
CA LYS A 158 -3.72 9.54 -21.53
C LYS A 158 -5.05 10.26 -21.38
N LEU A 159 -6.08 9.55 -20.88
CA LEU A 159 -7.41 10.12 -20.63
C LEU A 159 -7.41 10.99 -19.37
N HIS A 160 -6.71 10.54 -18.33
CA HIS A 160 -6.61 11.21 -17.04
C HIS A 160 -5.14 11.45 -16.64
N PRO A 161 -4.45 12.44 -17.25
CA PRO A 161 -3.05 12.72 -16.98
C PRO A 161 -2.75 13.11 -15.53
N TRP A 162 -3.76 13.67 -14.84
CA TRP A 162 -3.65 14.21 -13.48
C TRP A 162 -4.22 13.29 -12.40
N ALA A 163 -4.79 12.13 -12.77
CA ALA A 163 -5.31 11.17 -11.81
C ALA A 163 -4.20 10.52 -10.98
N ASP A 164 -4.51 10.16 -9.73
CA ASP A 164 -3.59 9.43 -8.87
C ASP A 164 -3.31 8.04 -9.47
N PRO A 165 -2.06 7.72 -9.83
CA PRO A 165 -1.71 6.43 -10.42
C PRO A 165 -2.03 5.24 -9.51
N LYS A 166 -2.03 5.41 -8.18
CA LYS A 166 -2.40 4.37 -7.23
C LYS A 166 -3.90 4.06 -7.31
N ILE A 167 -4.72 5.10 -7.40
CA ILE A 167 -6.19 4.97 -7.55
C ILE A 167 -6.50 4.30 -8.89
N VAL A 168 -5.92 4.79 -9.99
CA VAL A 168 -6.12 4.20 -11.33
C VAL A 168 -5.74 2.72 -11.35
N LYS A 169 -4.62 2.36 -10.73
CA LYS A 169 -4.19 0.95 -10.64
C LYS A 169 -5.17 0.11 -9.83
N LYS A 170 -5.59 0.60 -8.66
CA LYS A 170 -6.55 -0.09 -7.79
C LYS A 170 -7.84 -0.42 -8.54
N VAL A 171 -8.42 0.57 -9.23
CA VAL A 171 -9.68 0.40 -9.98
C VAL A 171 -9.53 -0.60 -11.14
N ILE A 172 -8.38 -0.60 -11.84
CA ILE A 172 -8.09 -1.58 -12.90
C ILE A 172 -8.01 -3.00 -12.32
N ASP A 173 -7.29 -3.17 -11.21
CA ASP A 173 -7.10 -4.48 -10.57
C ASP A 173 -8.44 -5.03 -10.05
N GLU A 174 -9.28 -4.18 -9.44
CA GLU A 174 -10.64 -4.52 -9.00
C GLU A 174 -11.56 -4.91 -10.17
N LYS A 175 -11.51 -4.15 -11.28
CA LYS A 175 -12.29 -4.48 -12.49
C LYS A 175 -11.83 -5.75 -13.16
N LEU A 176 -10.51 -6.01 -13.21
CA LEU A 176 -9.96 -7.28 -13.72
C LEU A 176 -10.45 -8.45 -12.89
N TYR A 177 -10.38 -8.33 -11.56
CA TYR A 177 -10.88 -9.36 -10.66
C TYR A 177 -12.38 -9.60 -10.85
N GLY A 178 -13.19 -8.54 -10.93
CA GLY A 178 -14.63 -8.65 -11.18
C GLY A 178 -14.99 -9.33 -12.50
N PHE A 179 -14.21 -9.13 -13.57
CA PHE A 179 -14.44 -9.77 -14.88
C PHE A 179 -13.89 -11.19 -14.98
N LEU A 180 -12.76 -11.49 -14.32
CA LEU A 180 -11.99 -12.71 -14.53
C LEU A 180 -12.10 -13.74 -13.39
N GLY A 181 -12.54 -13.30 -12.20
CA GLY A 181 -12.58 -14.11 -10.99
C GLY A 181 -11.19 -14.50 -10.49
N GLU A 182 -11.09 -15.57 -9.71
CA GLU A 182 -9.81 -16.02 -9.15
C GLU A 182 -8.76 -16.33 -10.24
N ARG A 183 -7.50 -16.03 -9.93
CA ARG A 183 -6.36 -16.41 -10.77
C ARG A 183 -6.11 -17.91 -10.61
N THR A 184 -6.01 -18.61 -11.73
CA THR A 184 -5.84 -20.06 -11.79
C THR A 184 -4.45 -20.42 -12.31
N ALA A 185 -4.01 -21.66 -12.10
CA ALA A 185 -2.73 -22.14 -12.64
C ALA A 185 -2.64 -22.01 -14.18
N ALA A 186 -3.79 -22.04 -14.87
CA ALA A 186 -3.88 -21.83 -16.32
C ALA A 186 -3.54 -20.39 -16.74
N ASP A 187 -3.57 -19.42 -15.83
CA ASP A 187 -3.18 -18.02 -16.09
C ASP A 187 -1.65 -17.84 -16.06
N ASP A 188 -0.94 -18.73 -15.36
CA ASP A 188 0.53 -18.71 -15.22
C ASP A 188 1.25 -19.53 -16.31
N GLU A 189 0.50 -20.32 -17.07
CA GLU A 189 1.04 -21.02 -18.24
C GLU A 189 1.45 -20.00 -19.31
N LYS A 190 2.67 -20.09 -19.84
CA LYS A 190 3.07 -19.26 -20.98
C LYS A 190 2.37 -19.76 -22.24
N PRO A 191 1.76 -18.88 -23.07
CA PRO A 191 1.14 -19.31 -24.32
C PRO A 191 2.16 -19.98 -25.22
N LEU A 192 1.77 -21.12 -25.83
CA LEU A 192 2.54 -21.83 -26.84
C LEU A 192 2.80 -20.88 -28.03
N LYS A 193 4.02 -20.33 -28.11
CA LYS A 193 4.44 -19.48 -29.21
C LYS A 193 4.51 -20.28 -30.52
N LYS A 194 3.78 -19.84 -31.55
CA LYS A 194 4.19 -20.07 -32.94
C LYS A 194 5.56 -19.41 -33.16
N LYS A 195 6.51 -20.21 -33.69
CA LYS A 195 7.92 -19.86 -33.93
C LYS A 195 8.09 -18.55 -34.70
N LYS A 196 9.03 -17.71 -34.23
CA LYS A 196 10.09 -17.09 -35.04
C LYS A 196 11.30 -16.74 -34.17
N GLU A 197 12.46 -16.74 -34.81
CA GLU A 197 13.80 -17.03 -34.28
C GLU A 197 14.42 -16.00 -33.33
N LYS A 198 15.44 -16.47 -32.60
CA LYS A 198 16.34 -15.75 -31.68
C LYS A 198 17.29 -14.80 -32.45
N PRO A 199 17.85 -13.79 -31.79
CA PRO A 199 19.16 -14.00 -31.17
C PRO A 199 19.18 -13.74 -29.65
N ALA A 200 20.04 -14.48 -28.96
CA ALA A 200 20.53 -14.18 -27.61
C ALA A 200 21.64 -13.10 -27.72
N LYS A 201 22.12 -12.41 -26.69
CA LYS A 201 22.26 -12.65 -25.25
C LYS A 201 22.80 -11.32 -24.68
N GLU A 202 22.43 -10.92 -23.46
CA GLU A 202 23.41 -10.39 -22.49
C GLU A 202 22.82 -10.42 -21.08
N GLU A 203 23.72 -10.61 -20.13
CA GLU A 203 23.53 -11.26 -18.84
C GLU A 203 22.93 -10.34 -17.78
N ALA A 204 22.17 -10.97 -16.88
CA ALA A 204 21.67 -10.38 -15.65
C ALA A 204 22.81 -10.26 -14.63
N GLN A 205 22.95 -9.07 -14.03
CA GLN A 205 23.40 -8.94 -12.65
C GLN A 205 22.22 -8.51 -11.79
N ALA A 206 21.93 -9.34 -10.80
CA ALA A 206 20.96 -9.06 -9.75
C ALA A 206 21.49 -7.97 -8.82
N SER A 207 20.64 -7.02 -8.46
CA SER A 207 20.88 -6.15 -7.30
C SER A 207 19.56 -5.88 -6.59
N VAL A 208 19.52 -6.36 -5.35
CA VAL A 208 18.59 -6.10 -4.25
C VAL A 208 18.21 -4.61 -4.20
N VAL A 209 16.93 -4.29 -4.10
CA VAL A 209 16.47 -2.92 -3.84
C VAL A 209 15.79 -2.90 -2.48
N GLU A 210 16.57 -2.40 -1.51
CA GLU A 210 16.12 -1.87 -0.24
C GLU A 210 15.10 -0.75 -0.44
N THR A 211 13.98 -0.86 0.26
CA THR A 211 13.01 0.20 0.54
C THR A 211 13.66 1.33 1.34
N PRO A 212 13.53 2.62 0.95
CA PRO A 212 13.94 3.73 1.79
C PRO A 212 12.79 4.17 2.71
N THR A 213 13.07 4.14 4.00
CA THR A 213 12.19 4.55 5.10
C THR A 213 12.09 6.08 5.25
N SER A 214 11.08 6.45 6.05
CA SER A 214 10.43 7.72 6.35
C SER A 214 11.26 8.85 7.00
N THR A 215 10.69 10.06 6.90
CA THR A 215 10.64 11.15 7.91
C THR A 215 9.25 11.78 7.77
N PRO A 216 8.66 12.43 8.82
CA PRO A 216 9.10 12.59 10.21
C PRO A 216 8.41 11.58 11.16
N GLU A 217 8.82 11.50 12.42
CA GLU A 217 8.31 10.56 13.44
C GLU A 217 6.80 10.74 13.72
N GLU A 218 5.96 10.15 12.88
CA GLU A 218 4.77 9.46 13.36
C GLU A 218 5.26 8.07 13.80
N GLU A 219 5.23 7.80 15.11
CA GLU A 219 5.52 6.46 15.62
C GLU A 219 4.67 5.45 14.83
N ASN A 220 5.31 4.54 14.09
CA ASN A 220 4.57 3.48 13.40
C ASN A 220 3.84 2.66 14.48
N PRO A 221 2.50 2.76 14.60
CA PRO A 221 1.78 2.16 15.71
C PRO A 221 1.81 0.63 15.65
N PHE A 222 2.27 0.07 14.52
CA PHE A 222 2.42 -1.36 14.29
C PHE A 222 3.84 -1.88 14.56
N ALA A 223 4.81 -1.02 14.88
CA ALA A 223 6.18 -1.41 15.18
C ALA A 223 6.30 -2.27 16.46
N ILE A 224 5.31 -2.19 17.35
CA ILE A 224 5.23 -3.01 18.58
C ILE A 224 5.00 -4.50 18.30
N PHE A 225 4.52 -4.85 17.10
CA PHE A 225 4.25 -6.25 16.74
C PHE A 225 5.54 -6.94 16.25
N PRO A 226 5.80 -8.19 16.63
CA PRO A 226 6.99 -8.93 16.20
C PRO A 226 7.01 -9.10 14.68
N GLN A 227 8.21 -9.13 14.07
CA GLN A 227 8.34 -9.42 12.64
C GLN A 227 8.12 -10.93 12.37
N PRO A 228 7.70 -11.35 11.16
CA PRO A 228 7.49 -12.76 10.84
C PRO A 228 8.70 -13.65 11.12
N GLU A 229 9.90 -13.13 10.88
CA GLU A 229 11.16 -13.81 11.17
C GLU A 229 11.32 -14.05 12.67
N GLU A 230 10.71 -13.23 13.52
CA GLU A 230 10.78 -13.33 14.97
C GLU A 230 9.70 -14.25 15.58
N ASN A 231 8.86 -14.88 14.77
CA ASN A 231 7.82 -15.78 15.25
C ASN A 231 8.36 -16.94 16.12
N TYR A 232 9.63 -17.33 15.96
CA TYR A 232 10.26 -18.33 16.85
C TYR A 232 10.53 -17.82 18.27
N LYS A 233 10.55 -16.50 18.47
CA LYS A 233 10.73 -15.85 19.78
C LYS A 233 9.41 -15.71 20.53
N VAL A 234 8.28 -15.77 19.83
CA VAL A 234 6.95 -15.67 20.42
C VAL A 234 6.65 -16.97 21.17
N HIS A 235 6.72 -16.90 22.49
CA HIS A 235 6.36 -17.98 23.40
C HIS A 235 5.29 -17.47 24.34
N THR A 236 4.25 -18.27 24.55
CA THR A 236 3.27 -17.98 25.58
C THR A 236 3.72 -18.68 26.85
N GLU A 237 3.96 -17.91 27.90
CA GLU A 237 4.12 -18.43 29.25
C GLU A 237 2.76 -18.45 29.95
N ILE A 238 2.26 -19.64 30.25
CA ILE A 238 1.04 -19.83 31.04
C ILE A 238 1.47 -20.18 32.47
N PHE A 239 1.13 -19.30 33.39
CA PHE A 239 1.38 -19.50 34.82
C PHE A 239 0.18 -20.21 35.45
N PHE A 240 0.39 -21.44 35.91
CA PHE A 240 -0.65 -22.15 36.66
C PHE A 240 -0.60 -21.77 38.13
N SER A 241 -1.76 -21.81 38.79
CA SER A 241 -1.93 -21.44 40.20
C SER A 241 -1.17 -22.34 41.17
N ASP A 242 -0.82 -23.56 40.74
CA ASP A 242 0.01 -24.53 41.48
C ASP A 242 1.52 -24.35 41.24
N GLY A 243 1.94 -23.31 40.51
CA GLY A 243 3.33 -22.93 40.30
C GLY A 243 4.03 -23.33 38.98
N PRO A 244 3.61 -24.36 38.21
CA PRO A 244 4.26 -24.68 36.94
C PRO A 244 4.01 -23.59 35.90
N VAL A 245 5.02 -23.37 35.05
CA VAL A 245 4.95 -22.48 33.90
C VAL A 245 4.98 -23.33 32.65
N LEU A 246 3.89 -23.33 31.88
CA LEU A 246 3.87 -23.95 30.56
C LEU A 246 4.33 -22.93 29.54
N ARG A 247 5.45 -23.26 28.88
CA ARG A 247 6.00 -22.48 27.77
C ARG A 247 5.57 -23.13 26.47
N VAL A 248 4.51 -22.61 25.86
CA VAL A 248 4.04 -23.11 24.57
C VAL A 248 4.82 -22.41 23.47
N CYS A 249 5.58 -23.19 22.70
CA CYS A 249 6.23 -22.74 21.48
C CYS A 249 5.90 -23.72 20.34
N ASN A 250 5.71 -23.20 19.13
CA ASN A 250 5.55 -24.04 17.95
C ASN A 250 6.86 -24.79 17.69
N THR A 251 6.77 -26.08 17.36
CA THR A 251 7.96 -26.84 16.97
C THR A 251 8.54 -26.29 15.66
N ARG A 252 9.83 -26.53 15.44
CA ARG A 252 10.50 -26.13 14.19
C ARG A 252 9.78 -26.66 12.95
N GLU A 253 9.36 -27.92 12.99
CA GLU A 253 8.62 -28.56 11.89
C GLU A 253 7.28 -27.87 11.60
N MET A 254 6.52 -27.50 12.63
CA MET A 254 5.26 -26.75 12.47
C MET A 254 5.50 -25.37 11.86
N LEU A 255 6.56 -24.67 12.28
CA LEU A 255 6.94 -23.37 11.73
C LEU A 255 7.37 -23.48 10.26
N GLU A 256 8.14 -24.51 9.89
CA GLU A 256 8.52 -24.76 8.49
C GLU A 256 7.28 -25.06 7.62
N LYS A 257 6.33 -25.86 8.11
CA LYS A 257 5.04 -26.10 7.42
C LYS A 257 4.23 -24.81 7.28
N HIS A 258 4.19 -23.99 8.33
CA HIS A 258 3.51 -22.70 8.31
C HIS A 258 4.13 -21.75 7.28
N LEU A 259 5.45 -21.56 7.30
CA LEU A 259 6.16 -20.69 6.35
C LEU A 259 5.97 -21.14 4.91
N LYS A 260 5.93 -22.46 4.66
CA LYS A 260 5.62 -23.00 3.32
C LYS A 260 4.19 -22.67 2.87
N ALA A 261 3.23 -22.66 3.79
CA ALA A 261 1.83 -22.34 3.49
C ALA A 261 1.60 -20.83 3.31
N THR A 262 2.27 -19.99 4.10
CA THR A 262 2.06 -18.52 4.11
C THR A 262 3.02 -17.76 3.20
N GLY A 263 4.15 -18.36 2.80
CA GLY A 263 5.18 -17.68 2.03
C GLY A 263 5.90 -16.56 2.82
N GLY A 264 5.74 -16.52 4.15
CA GLY A 264 6.24 -15.42 4.99
C GLY A 264 5.31 -14.20 5.05
N THR A 265 4.17 -14.24 4.35
CA THR A 265 3.17 -13.16 4.39
C THR A 265 2.49 -13.09 5.76
N VAL A 266 2.22 -11.86 6.22
CA VAL A 266 1.47 -11.61 7.46
C VAL A 266 0.00 -11.90 7.25
N PHE A 267 -0.58 -12.74 8.10
CA PHE A 267 -2.02 -13.01 8.14
C PHE A 267 -2.62 -12.57 9.47
N THR A 268 -3.62 -11.69 9.42
CA THR A 268 -4.43 -11.26 10.57
C THR A 268 -5.89 -11.64 10.37
N ARG A 269 -6.73 -11.44 11.39
CA ARG A 269 -8.18 -11.63 11.25
C ARG A 269 -8.95 -10.63 12.10
N PHE A 270 -10.04 -10.10 11.57
CA PHE A 270 -11.07 -9.41 12.34
C PHE A 270 -12.26 -10.37 12.51
N PRO A 271 -12.54 -10.85 13.74
CA PRO A 271 -13.56 -11.87 13.96
C PRO A 271 -14.80 -11.35 14.73
N PRO A 272 -15.71 -10.59 14.11
CA PRO A 272 -16.91 -10.12 14.77
C PRO A 272 -17.97 -11.23 14.90
N GLU A 273 -18.72 -11.22 15.99
CA GLU A 273 -19.93 -12.02 16.14
C GLU A 273 -21.09 -11.35 15.34
N PRO A 274 -21.81 -12.07 14.47
CA PRO A 274 -22.90 -11.52 13.66
C PRO A 274 -24.24 -11.44 14.42
N ASN A 275 -24.20 -10.98 15.68
CA ASN A 275 -25.36 -10.92 16.58
C ASN A 275 -25.63 -9.51 17.15
N GLY A 276 -24.86 -8.50 16.74
CA GLY A 276 -25.02 -7.12 17.17
C GLY A 276 -24.28 -6.12 16.29
N TYR A 277 -24.55 -4.83 16.50
CA TYR A 277 -23.91 -3.77 15.74
C TYR A 277 -22.51 -3.45 16.28
N LEU A 278 -21.60 -3.12 15.36
CA LEU A 278 -20.27 -2.67 15.71
C LEU A 278 -20.32 -1.30 16.41
N HIS A 279 -19.75 -1.21 17.61
CA HIS A 279 -19.47 0.05 18.29
C HIS A 279 -18.01 0.50 18.09
N ILE A 280 -17.66 1.70 18.58
CA ILE A 280 -16.33 2.34 18.41
C ILE A 280 -15.13 1.49 18.86
N GLY A 281 -15.32 0.53 19.77
CA GLY A 281 -14.27 -0.40 20.18
C GLY A 281 -13.80 -1.29 19.02
N HIS A 282 -14.72 -1.65 18.12
CA HIS A 282 -14.40 -2.40 16.91
C HIS A 282 -13.57 -1.59 15.93
N ALA A 283 -13.64 -0.26 15.93
CA ALA A 283 -12.78 0.57 15.10
C ALA A 283 -11.30 0.34 15.45
N LYS A 284 -10.96 0.24 16.74
CA LYS A 284 -9.60 -0.11 17.18
C LYS A 284 -9.21 -1.52 16.75
N ALA A 285 -10.11 -2.49 16.88
CA ALA A 285 -9.85 -3.86 16.45
C ALA A 285 -9.61 -3.96 14.93
N MET A 286 -10.39 -3.25 14.12
CA MET A 286 -10.19 -3.17 12.68
C MET A 286 -8.88 -2.47 12.33
N PHE A 287 -8.59 -1.33 12.96
CA PHE A 287 -7.32 -0.61 12.76
C PHE A 287 -6.11 -1.49 13.04
N ILE A 288 -6.13 -2.28 14.12
CA ILE A 288 -5.04 -3.19 14.45
C ILE A 288 -4.95 -4.32 13.41
N ASN A 289 -6.05 -5.03 13.13
CA ASN A 289 -5.98 -6.23 12.30
C ASN A 289 -5.77 -5.90 10.83
N PHE A 290 -6.60 -5.04 10.24
CA PHE A 290 -6.46 -4.65 8.85
C PHE A 290 -5.28 -3.72 8.63
N GLY A 291 -5.00 -2.81 9.57
CA GLY A 291 -3.85 -1.91 9.47
C GLY A 291 -2.52 -2.63 9.53
N LEU A 292 -2.34 -3.59 10.45
CA LEU A 292 -1.11 -4.40 10.52
C LEU A 292 -0.89 -5.22 9.24
N ALA A 293 -1.95 -5.82 8.70
CA ALA A 293 -1.87 -6.52 7.42
C ALA A 293 -1.49 -5.55 6.28
N LYS A 294 -2.16 -4.40 6.17
CA LYS A 294 -1.89 -3.39 5.14
C LYS A 294 -0.47 -2.82 5.22
N GLU A 295 0.02 -2.55 6.42
CA GLU A 295 1.37 -2.03 6.67
C GLU A 295 2.47 -3.01 6.22
N ARG A 296 2.18 -4.32 6.26
CA ARG A 296 3.15 -5.38 5.98
C ARG A 296 2.88 -6.12 4.67
N ASP A 297 2.13 -5.51 3.76
CA ASP A 297 1.70 -6.12 2.49
C ASP A 297 1.07 -7.53 2.69
N GLY A 298 0.39 -7.70 3.82
CA GLY A 298 -0.23 -8.92 4.29
C GLY A 298 -1.71 -9.05 3.93
N CYS A 299 -2.37 -10.00 4.57
CA CYS A 299 -3.76 -10.35 4.34
C CYS A 299 -4.55 -10.36 5.65
N CYS A 300 -5.70 -9.69 5.69
CA CYS A 300 -6.61 -9.74 6.82
C CYS A 300 -7.89 -10.48 6.42
N TYR A 301 -8.22 -11.55 7.15
CA TYR A 301 -9.50 -12.23 7.03
C TYR A 301 -10.60 -11.44 7.76
N LEU A 302 -11.77 -11.29 7.15
CA LEU A 302 -13.01 -11.04 7.88
C LEU A 302 -13.61 -12.40 8.21
N ARG A 303 -13.59 -12.79 9.49
CA ARG A 303 -14.04 -14.13 9.89
C ARG A 303 -15.21 -14.04 10.86
N TYR A 304 -16.42 -14.21 10.38
CA TYR A 304 -17.59 -14.22 11.25
C TYR A 304 -17.48 -15.31 12.31
N ASP A 305 -17.70 -14.91 13.56
CA ASP A 305 -17.78 -15.83 14.68
C ASP A 305 -19.24 -16.32 14.85
N ASP A 306 -19.64 -17.20 13.94
CA ASP A 306 -20.99 -17.73 13.79
C ASP A 306 -21.22 -19.03 14.59
N THR A 307 -20.60 -19.14 15.77
CA THR A 307 -20.73 -20.34 16.63
C THR A 307 -22.11 -20.49 17.26
N ASN A 308 -22.93 -19.44 17.26
CA ASN A 308 -24.29 -19.44 17.82
C ASN A 308 -25.36 -19.28 16.70
N PRO A 309 -26.00 -20.38 16.26
CA PRO A 309 -26.96 -20.37 15.15
C PRO A 309 -28.21 -19.53 15.40
N GLU A 310 -28.61 -19.34 16.67
CA GLU A 310 -29.85 -18.61 17.01
C GLU A 310 -29.66 -17.09 17.05
N ALA A 311 -28.41 -16.63 17.19
CA ALA A 311 -28.08 -15.22 17.35
C ALA A 311 -27.70 -14.56 16.02
N GLU A 312 -27.40 -15.35 14.99
CA GLU A 312 -27.01 -14.85 13.67
C GLU A 312 -28.20 -14.21 12.94
N LYS A 313 -28.03 -12.96 12.52
CA LYS A 313 -28.97 -12.29 11.62
C LYS A 313 -28.23 -11.71 10.44
N LYS A 314 -28.81 -11.90 9.25
CA LYS A 314 -28.30 -11.32 8.01
C LYS A 314 -28.07 -9.80 8.11
N GLU A 315 -28.97 -9.10 8.79
CA GLU A 315 -28.85 -7.66 9.04
C GLU A 315 -27.52 -7.27 9.71
N TYR A 316 -27.04 -8.06 10.68
CA TYR A 316 -25.77 -7.76 11.35
C TYR A 316 -24.57 -8.08 10.45
N ILE A 317 -24.66 -9.15 9.64
CA ILE A 317 -23.64 -9.48 8.64
C ILE A 317 -23.51 -8.32 7.64
N ASP A 318 -24.63 -7.93 7.02
CA ASP A 318 -24.66 -6.87 6.01
C ASP A 318 -24.11 -5.55 6.60
N HIS A 319 -24.51 -5.19 7.84
CA HIS A 319 -24.01 -4.00 8.52
C HIS A 319 -22.51 -4.09 8.89
N ILE A 320 -22.01 -5.27 9.27
CA ILE A 320 -20.59 -5.46 9.55
C ILE A 320 -19.76 -5.21 8.28
N GLU A 321 -20.19 -5.73 7.13
CA GLU A 321 -19.52 -5.52 5.85
C GLU A 321 -19.53 -4.05 5.46
N GLU A 322 -20.69 -3.39 5.58
CA GLU A 322 -20.84 -1.96 5.33
C GLU A 322 -19.87 -1.14 6.18
N ILE A 323 -19.75 -1.42 7.49
CA ILE A 323 -18.84 -0.68 8.37
C ILE A 323 -17.36 -0.97 8.06
N VAL A 324 -17.02 -2.22 7.72
CA VAL A 324 -15.65 -2.57 7.31
C VAL A 324 -15.26 -1.79 6.04
N GLU A 325 -16.15 -1.73 5.06
CA GLU A 325 -15.97 -0.96 3.82
C GLU A 325 -15.94 0.55 4.08
N TRP A 326 -16.86 1.06 4.90
CA TRP A 326 -16.94 2.47 5.29
C TRP A 326 -15.67 2.96 5.99
N MET A 327 -15.03 2.11 6.78
CA MET A 327 -13.74 2.37 7.43
C MET A 327 -12.55 2.26 6.46
N GLY A 328 -12.78 1.96 5.18
CA GLY A 328 -11.77 1.90 4.13
C GLY A 328 -10.96 0.60 4.10
N TRP A 329 -11.48 -0.47 4.71
CA TRP A 329 -10.85 -1.78 4.73
C TRP A 329 -11.45 -2.71 3.68
N THR A 330 -10.62 -3.61 3.14
CA THR A 330 -11.05 -4.66 2.22
C THR A 330 -10.53 -6.00 2.73
N PRO A 331 -11.41 -6.95 3.10
CA PRO A 331 -10.99 -8.28 3.50
C PRO A 331 -10.27 -9.02 2.38
N PHE A 332 -9.18 -9.72 2.72
CA PHE A 332 -8.54 -10.67 1.80
C PHE A 332 -9.50 -11.81 1.43
N LYS A 333 -10.22 -12.31 2.44
CA LYS A 333 -11.23 -13.34 2.29
C LYS A 333 -12.24 -13.25 3.43
N ILE A 334 -13.51 -13.44 3.10
CA ILE A 334 -14.59 -13.61 4.08
C ILE A 334 -14.71 -15.10 4.40
N THR A 335 -14.73 -15.42 5.69
CA THR A 335 -14.82 -16.80 6.19
C THR A 335 -15.76 -16.87 7.38
N TYR A 336 -16.21 -18.07 7.70
CA TYR A 336 -17.11 -18.35 8.81
C TYR A 336 -16.45 -19.39 9.70
N THR A 337 -16.67 -19.31 11.01
CA THR A 337 -16.17 -20.32 11.96
C THR A 337 -16.86 -21.66 11.71
N SER A 338 -18.12 -21.65 11.28
CA SER A 338 -18.87 -22.85 10.87
C SER A 338 -18.22 -23.64 9.74
N ASN A 339 -17.47 -22.99 8.84
CA ASN A 339 -16.69 -23.67 7.79
C ASN A 339 -15.68 -24.69 8.36
N TYR A 340 -15.32 -24.54 9.64
CA TYR A 340 -14.30 -25.34 10.33
C TYR A 340 -14.89 -26.23 11.42
N PHE A 341 -16.22 -26.36 11.56
CA PHE A 341 -16.82 -27.15 12.64
C PHE A 341 -16.38 -28.61 12.65
N GLN A 342 -16.19 -29.24 11.49
CA GLN A 342 -15.68 -30.61 11.43
C GLN A 342 -14.24 -30.69 11.95
N ASP A 343 -13.36 -29.80 11.50
CA ASP A 343 -11.97 -29.75 11.97
C ASP A 343 -11.91 -29.49 13.49
N LEU A 344 -12.76 -28.58 13.99
CA LEU A 344 -12.87 -28.26 15.42
C LEU A 344 -13.38 -29.45 16.24
N TYR A 345 -14.36 -30.20 15.71
CA TYR A 345 -14.87 -31.42 16.35
C TYR A 345 -13.79 -32.50 16.42
N ASP A 346 -13.07 -32.75 15.32
CA ASP A 346 -12.00 -33.74 15.27
C ASP A 346 -10.87 -33.39 16.26
N LEU A 347 -10.52 -32.11 16.37
CA LEU A 347 -9.57 -31.61 17.37
C LEU A 347 -10.09 -31.79 18.81
N ALA A 348 -11.39 -31.60 19.05
CA ALA A 348 -12.00 -31.83 20.37
C ALA A 348 -11.96 -33.32 20.76
N VAL A 349 -12.22 -34.22 19.82
CA VAL A 349 -12.08 -35.67 20.02
C VAL A 349 -10.63 -36.03 20.34
N GLU A 350 -9.66 -35.45 19.61
CA GLU A 350 -8.23 -35.65 19.88
C GLU A 350 -7.85 -35.17 21.30
N LEU A 351 -8.39 -34.04 21.77
CA LEU A 351 -8.18 -33.56 23.14
C LEU A 351 -8.67 -34.57 24.19
N ILE A 352 -9.82 -35.22 23.97
CA ILE A 352 -10.34 -36.26 24.85
C ILE A 352 -9.41 -37.49 24.84
N GLN A 353 -8.98 -37.93 23.64
CA GLN A 353 -8.08 -39.08 23.49
C GLN A 353 -6.72 -38.86 24.17
N ARG A 354 -6.24 -37.61 24.20
CA ARG A 354 -5.01 -37.21 24.91
C ARG A 354 -5.21 -36.97 26.41
N GLY A 355 -6.43 -37.08 26.93
CA GLY A 355 -6.74 -36.84 28.34
C GLY A 355 -6.72 -35.36 28.74
N HIS A 356 -6.87 -34.44 27.78
CA HIS A 356 -6.90 -32.99 28.00
C HIS A 356 -8.31 -32.38 27.94
N ALA A 357 -9.35 -33.20 27.69
CA ALA A 357 -10.75 -32.80 27.75
C ALA A 357 -11.60 -33.94 28.31
N TYR A 358 -12.75 -33.60 28.88
CA TYR A 358 -13.74 -34.55 29.39
C TYR A 358 -15.16 -33.99 29.19
N VAL A 359 -16.17 -34.86 29.31
CA VAL A 359 -17.58 -34.45 29.28
C VAL A 359 -18.03 -34.11 30.70
N ASP A 360 -18.45 -32.86 30.92
CA ASP A 360 -19.01 -32.42 32.20
C ASP A 360 -20.53 -32.58 32.22
N HIS A 361 -21.08 -32.86 33.41
CA HIS A 361 -22.52 -33.02 33.66
C HIS A 361 -23.05 -31.98 34.67
N GLN A 362 -22.24 -30.99 35.05
CA GLN A 362 -22.69 -29.88 35.88
C GLN A 362 -23.77 -29.07 35.16
N VAL A 363 -24.76 -28.61 35.93
CA VAL A 363 -25.84 -27.74 35.46
C VAL A 363 -25.61 -26.34 36.01
N ILE A 364 -25.63 -25.33 35.15
CA ILE A 364 -25.52 -23.93 35.59
C ILE A 364 -26.85 -23.54 36.27
N ILE A 365 -26.85 -23.44 37.59
CA ILE A 365 -27.95 -22.87 38.35
C ILE A 365 -27.73 -21.36 38.38
N LEU A 366 -28.46 -20.62 37.53
CA LEU A 366 -28.52 -19.16 37.62
C LEU A 366 -29.37 -18.81 38.85
N ASN A 367 -28.72 -18.39 39.93
CA ASN A 367 -29.38 -17.86 41.13
C ASN A 367 -29.85 -16.42 40.94
#